data_AF-A0A3Q0L0Q6-F1
#
_entry.id   AF-A0A3Q0L0Q6-F1
#
_cell.length_a   1.000
_cell.length_b   1.000
_cell.length_c   1.000
_cell.angle_alpha   90.00
_cell.angle_beta   90.00
_cell.angle_gamma   90.00
#
_symmetry.space_group_name_H-M   'P 1'
#
loop_
_entity.id
_entity.type
_entity.pdbx_description
1 polymer ?
#
loop_
_entity_poly.entity_id
_entity_poly.type
_entity_poly.pdbx_seq_one_letter_code
_entity_poly.pdbx_strand_id
1 'polypeptide(L)'
;MESHVYEQFEYYIGGSRALHSTLSFLIAYMAVLAFPSMCKAISNDIFAIRLLVLLLFIVSLDELSQLFLSHRTFSTSDMMTNWFGITTGYLLARLYLFKFKPLLKQH
;
A
#
# COMPACT_ATOMS: atom_id res chain seq x y z
N MET A 1 26.49 10.26 -11.43
CA MET A 1 26.90 10.01 -10.04
C MET A 1 25.69 9.72 -9.15
N GLU A 2 24.54 10.39 -9.35
CA GLU A 2 23.28 10.05 -8.64
C GLU A 2 22.69 8.68 -9.00
N SER A 3 22.82 8.23 -10.26
CA SER A 3 22.31 6.92 -10.72
C SER A 3 22.86 5.72 -9.94
N HIS A 4 24.12 5.79 -9.52
CA HIS A 4 24.78 4.70 -8.80
C HIS A 4 24.27 4.53 -7.36
N VAL A 5 23.85 5.62 -6.72
CA VAL A 5 23.29 5.59 -5.36
C VAL A 5 21.87 5.02 -5.40
N TYR A 6 21.08 5.38 -6.42
CA TYR A 6 19.74 4.84 -6.64
C TYR A 6 19.75 3.32 -6.88
N GLU A 7 20.63 2.81 -7.75
CA GLU A 7 20.73 1.37 -8.02
C GLU A 7 21.19 0.56 -6.79
N GLN A 8 22.13 1.10 -6.01
CA GLN A 8 22.59 0.44 -4.78
C GLN A 8 21.51 0.41 -3.70
N PHE A 9 20.72 1.48 -3.59
CA PHE A 9 19.60 1.55 -2.65
C PHE A 9 18.45 0.61 -3.08
N GLU A 10 18.11 0.56 -4.37
CA GLU A 10 17.16 -0.41 -4.91
C GLU A 10 17.60 -1.84 -4.61
N TYR A 11 18.86 -2.19 -4.88
CA TYR A 11 19.35 -3.55 -4.63
C TYR A 11 19.35 -3.92 -3.15
N TYR A 12 19.71 -2.97 -2.26
CA TYR A 12 19.76 -3.18 -0.82
C TYR A 12 18.38 -3.48 -0.20
N ILE A 13 17.30 -2.92 -0.75
CA ILE A 13 15.93 -3.11 -0.25
C ILE A 13 15.21 -4.28 -0.93
N GLY A 14 15.88 -4.98 -1.86
CA GLY A 14 15.32 -6.14 -2.57
C GLY A 14 14.77 -5.82 -3.96
N GLY A 15 15.14 -4.67 -4.52
CA GLY A 15 14.79 -4.19 -5.87
C GLY A 15 13.66 -3.15 -5.88
N SER A 16 13.46 -2.52 -7.04
CA SER A 16 12.39 -1.53 -7.30
C SER A 16 11.00 -2.02 -6.88
N ARG A 17 10.73 -3.31 -7.14
CA ARG A 17 9.46 -3.97 -6.79
C ARG A 17 9.25 -4.13 -5.29
N ALA A 18 10.31 -4.44 -4.53
CA ALA A 18 10.21 -4.55 -3.09
C ALA A 18 9.84 -3.18 -2.49
N LEU A 19 10.48 -2.11 -2.95
CA LEU A 19 10.17 -0.74 -2.56
C LEU A 19 8.71 -0.36 -2.86
N HIS A 20 8.24 -0.61 -4.08
CA HIS A 20 6.85 -0.41 -4.49
C HIS A 20 5.85 -1.13 -3.56
N SER A 21 6.09 -2.42 -3.32
CA SER A 21 5.25 -3.23 -2.43
C SER A 21 5.27 -2.72 -0.99
N THR A 22 6.45 -2.45 -0.43
CA THR A 22 6.62 -2.01 0.96
C THR A 22 6.02 -0.62 1.19
N LEU A 23 6.22 0.32 0.28
CA LEU A 23 5.62 1.65 0.40
C LEU A 23 4.10 1.59 0.31
N SER A 24 3.59 0.87 -0.69
CA SER A 24 2.16 0.61 -0.85
C SER A 24 1.56 -0.05 0.40
N PHE A 25 2.23 -1.06 0.94
CA PHE A 25 1.86 -1.69 2.21
C PHE A 25 1.74 -0.68 3.35
N LEU A 26 2.77 0.15 3.56
CA LEU A 26 2.79 1.13 4.64
C LEU A 26 1.68 2.18 4.48
N ILE A 27 1.43 2.66 3.26
CA ILE A 27 0.36 3.62 2.97
C ILE A 27 -1.00 3.02 3.35
N ALA A 28 -1.32 1.82 2.87
CA ALA A 28 -2.60 1.20 3.17
C ALA A 28 -2.76 0.86 4.66
N TYR A 29 -1.68 0.38 5.28
CA TYR A 29 -1.69 0.04 6.70
C TYR A 29 -1.95 1.29 7.56
N MET A 30 -1.20 2.36 7.32
CA MET A 30 -1.34 3.61 8.06
C MET A 30 -2.66 4.32 7.77
N ALA A 31 -3.17 4.27 6.54
CA ALA A 31 -4.47 4.85 6.19
C ALA A 31 -5.61 4.24 7.02
N VAL A 32 -5.62 2.92 7.21
CA VAL A 32 -6.61 2.23 8.06
C VAL A 32 -6.44 2.60 9.53
N LEU A 33 -5.19 2.73 10.01
CA LEU A 33 -4.90 3.13 11.40
C LEU A 33 -5.18 4.61 11.69
N ALA A 34 -5.15 5.48 10.68
CA ALA A 34 -5.47 6.90 10.81
C ALA A 34 -6.97 7.14 10.99
N PHE A 35 -7.81 6.26 10.44
CA PHE A 35 -9.28 6.36 10.52
C PHE A 35 -9.93 5.16 11.24
N PRO A 36 -9.47 4.78 12.45
CA PRO A 36 -9.88 3.53 13.09
C PRO A 36 -11.33 3.58 13.59
N SER A 37 -11.89 4.76 13.83
CA SER A 37 -13.30 4.96 14.21
C SER A 37 -14.26 4.91 13.02
N MET A 38 -13.76 5.18 11.82
CA MET A 38 -14.54 5.14 10.58
C MET A 38 -14.52 3.73 9.97
N CYS A 39 -13.43 2.99 10.19
CA CYS A 39 -13.37 1.57 9.88
C CYS A 39 -14.13 0.75 10.93
N LYS A 40 -15.21 0.08 10.53
CA LYS A 40 -16.01 -0.82 11.34
C LYS A 40 -15.55 -2.27 11.16
N ALA A 41 -15.74 -3.07 12.21
CA ALA A 41 -15.47 -4.51 12.17
C ALA A 41 -16.47 -5.29 11.30
N ILE A 42 -17.60 -4.68 10.96
CA ILE A 42 -18.74 -5.32 10.29
C ILE A 42 -18.41 -5.56 8.80
N SER A 43 -18.97 -6.63 8.23
CA SER A 43 -18.77 -7.05 6.83
C SER A 43 -19.19 -6.00 5.78
N ASN A 44 -19.98 -4.98 6.18
CA ASN A 44 -20.49 -3.94 5.29
C ASN A 44 -19.85 -2.57 5.56
N ASP A 45 -18.57 -2.56 5.87
CA ASP A 45 -17.79 -1.33 6.06
C ASP A 45 -17.52 -0.64 4.71
N ILE A 46 -18.53 0.07 4.23
CA ILE A 46 -18.51 0.82 2.97
C ILE A 46 -17.36 1.83 2.96
N PHE A 47 -17.01 2.44 4.10
CA PHE A 47 -15.92 3.39 4.18
C PHE A 47 -14.57 2.71 3.94
N ALA A 48 -14.29 1.61 4.64
CA ALA A 48 -13.02 0.90 4.46
C ALA A 48 -12.86 0.33 3.04
N ILE A 49 -13.94 -0.18 2.42
CA ILE A 49 -13.90 -0.63 1.02
C ILE A 49 -13.65 0.55 0.08
N ARG A 50 -14.33 1.70 0.27
CA ARG A 50 -14.09 2.91 -0.53
C ARG A 50 -12.65 3.40 -0.38
N LEU A 51 -12.10 3.36 0.83
CA LEU A 51 -10.71 3.72 1.08
C LEU A 51 -9.75 2.78 0.33
N LEU A 52 -9.99 1.47 0.39
CA LEU A 52 -9.19 0.49 -0.37
C LEU A 52 -9.23 0.75 -1.88
N VAL A 53 -10.44 0.96 -2.43
CA VAL A 53 -10.62 1.25 -3.86
C VAL A 53 -9.94 2.57 -4.24
N LEU A 54 -10.05 3.61 -3.40
CA LEU A 54 -9.39 4.89 -3.62
C LEU A 54 -7.86 4.74 -3.65
N LEU A 55 -7.29 3.98 -2.72
CA LEU A 55 -5.86 3.74 -2.66
C LEU A 55 -5.35 2.95 -3.87
N LEU A 56 -6.06 1.89 -4.27
CA LEU A 56 -5.75 1.14 -5.49
C LEU A 56 -5.84 2.03 -6.74
N PHE A 57 -6.84 2.92 -6.78
CA PHE A 57 -7.02 3.86 -7.89
C PHE A 57 -5.87 4.87 -7.97
N ILE A 58 -5.49 5.50 -6.86
CA ILE A 58 -4.37 6.48 -6.81
C ILE A 58 -3.07 5.83 -7.27
N VAL A 59 -2.74 4.65 -6.75
CA VAL A 59 -1.54 3.91 -7.14
C VAL A 59 -1.58 3.50 -8.61
N SER A 60 -2.76 3.16 -9.15
CA SER A 60 -2.90 2.85 -10.57
C SER A 60 -2.72 4.08 -11.43
N LEU A 61 -3.22 5.25 -10.99
CA LEU A 61 -2.98 6.52 -11.68
C LEU A 61 -1.51 6.92 -11.68
N ASP A 62 -0.80 6.68 -10.57
CA ASP A 62 0.63 6.93 -10.47
C ASP A 62 1.41 6.11 -11.52
N GLU A 63 1.13 4.81 -11.62
CA GLU A 63 1.77 3.95 -12.61
C GLU A 63 1.32 4.30 -14.05
N LEU A 64 0.03 4.56 -14.27
CA LEU A 64 -0.48 4.98 -15.58
C LEU A 64 0.07 6.35 -16.03
N SER A 65 0.41 7.25 -15.09
CA SER A 65 1.01 8.54 -15.41
C SER A 65 2.35 8.38 -16.13
N GLN A 66 3.04 7.25 -15.93
CA GLN A 66 4.29 6.92 -16.60
C GLN A 66 4.12 6.77 -18.11
N LEU A 67 2.90 6.47 -18.62
CA LEU A 67 2.62 6.49 -20.06
C LEU A 67 2.81 7.87 -20.69
N PHE A 68 2.76 8.94 -19.89
CA PHE A 68 2.91 10.33 -20.34
C PHE A 68 4.30 10.90 -20.04
N LEU A 69 5.19 10.12 -19.42
CA LEU A 69 6.53 10.56 -19.02
C LEU A 69 7.59 9.86 -19.88
N SER A 70 8.38 10.64 -20.63
CA SER A 70 9.34 10.14 -21.62
C SER A 70 10.50 9.31 -21.07
N HIS A 71 10.71 9.34 -19.75
CA HIS A 71 11.83 8.68 -19.06
C HIS A 71 11.41 7.48 -18.20
N ARG A 72 10.12 7.15 -18.17
CA ARG A 72 9.57 6.03 -17.38
C ARG A 72 8.75 5.12 -18.29
N THR A 73 8.74 3.83 -17.98
CA THR A 73 8.01 2.83 -18.74
C THR A 73 6.95 2.23 -17.85
N PHE A 74 5.69 2.37 -18.25
CA PHE A 74 4.57 1.70 -17.60
C PHE A 74 4.82 0.19 -17.51
N SER A 75 4.61 -0.36 -16.32
CA SER A 75 4.80 -1.77 -16.04
C SER A 75 3.61 -2.35 -15.29
N THR A 76 2.84 -3.22 -15.96
CA THR A 76 1.75 -3.96 -15.32
C THR A 76 2.25 -4.78 -14.12
N SER A 77 3.49 -5.26 -14.16
CA SER A 77 4.10 -5.99 -13.04
C SER A 77 4.28 -5.09 -11.82
N ASP A 78 4.66 -3.83 -12.01
CA ASP A 78 4.90 -2.90 -10.91
C ASP A 78 3.55 -2.38 -10.35
N MET A 79 2.55 -2.18 -11.22
CA MET A 79 1.17 -1.93 -10.80
C MET A 79 0.63 -3.06 -9.90
N MET A 80 0.78 -4.32 -10.32
CA MET A 80 0.32 -5.49 -9.54
C MET A 80 1.08 -5.63 -8.22
N THR A 81 2.38 -5.29 -8.21
CA THR A 81 3.20 -5.28 -7.00
C THR A 81 2.69 -4.25 -5.99
N ASN A 82 2.33 -3.05 -6.45
CA ASN A 82 1.72 -2.05 -5.58
C ASN A 82 0.33 -2.50 -5.08
N TRP A 83 -0.50 -3.09 -5.94
CA TRP A 83 -1.81 -3.62 -5.53
C TRP A 83 -1.69 -4.69 -4.45
N PHE A 84 -0.68 -5.56 -4.56
CA PHE A 84 -0.37 -6.55 -3.54
C PHE A 84 0.01 -5.88 -2.21
N GLY A 85 0.89 -4.87 -2.25
CA GLY A 85 1.24 -4.08 -1.08
C GLY A 85 0.02 -3.43 -0.42
N ILE A 86 -0.79 -2.71 -1.20
CA ILE A 86 -2.02 -2.05 -0.70
C ILE A 86 -2.97 -3.06 -0.06
N THR A 87 -3.25 -4.18 -0.74
CA THR A 87 -4.21 -5.17 -0.26
C THR A 87 -3.73 -5.86 1.02
N THR A 88 -2.46 -6.23 1.08
CA THR A 88 -1.88 -6.88 2.27
C THR A 88 -1.78 -5.91 3.45
N GLY A 89 -1.36 -4.66 3.24
CA GLY A 89 -1.32 -3.61 4.27
C GLY A 89 -2.69 -3.32 4.85
N TYR A 90 -3.69 -3.19 3.98
CA TYR A 90 -5.09 -3.01 4.38
C TYR A 90 -5.61 -4.17 5.24
N LEU A 91 -5.43 -5.41 4.80
CA LEU A 91 -5.91 -6.59 5.52
C LEU A 91 -5.22 -6.75 6.88
N LEU A 92 -3.90 -6.55 6.96
CA LEU A 92 -3.17 -6.63 8.22
C LEU A 92 -3.54 -5.52 9.19
N ALA A 93 -3.78 -4.29 8.72
CA ALA A 93 -4.23 -3.21 9.59
C ALA A 93 -5.63 -3.49 10.18
N ARG A 94 -6.54 -4.04 9.37
CA ARG A 94 -7.86 -4.48 9.87
C ARG A 94 -7.73 -5.63 10.86
N LEU A 95 -6.89 -6.62 10.58
CA LEU A 95 -6.62 -7.72 11.51
C LEU A 95 -6.07 -7.18 12.84
N TYR A 96 -5.13 -6.23 12.78
CA TYR A 96 -4.61 -5.56 13.96
C TYR A 96 -5.70 -4.83 14.76
N LEU A 97 -6.49 -3.98 14.10
CA LEU A 97 -7.52 -3.17 14.78
C LEU A 97 -8.63 -4.00 15.41
N PHE A 98 -9.10 -5.06 14.74
CA PHE A 98 -10.29 -5.79 15.16
C PHE A 98 -10.01 -7.09 15.90
N LYS A 99 -8.82 -7.68 15.73
CA LYS A 99 -8.46 -8.93 16.41
C LYS A 99 -7.41 -8.71 17.50
N PHE A 100 -6.30 -8.04 17.20
CA PHE A 100 -5.18 -7.93 18.13
C PHE A 100 -5.34 -6.80 19.16
N LYS A 101 -5.77 -5.61 18.73
CA LYS A 101 -5.94 -4.46 19.62
C LYS A 101 -6.93 -4.69 20.78
N PRO A 102 -8.07 -5.39 20.59
CA PRO A 102 -8.96 -5.73 21.71
C PRO A 102 -8.32 -6.72 22.70
N LEU A 103 -7.58 -7.72 22.20
CA LEU A 103 -6.88 -8.71 23.04
C LEU A 103 -5.81 -8.06 23.93
N LEU A 104 -5.07 -7.08 23.40
CA LEU A 104 -4.04 -6.36 24.15
C LEU A 104 -4.59 -5.43 25.23
N LYS A 105 -5.88 -5.06 25.18
CA LYS A 105 -6.54 -4.24 26.21
C LYS A 105 -7.06 -5.06 27.41
N GLN A 106 -7.06 -6.38 27.30
CA GLN A 106 -7.57 -7.28 28.35
C GLN A 106 -6.50 -7.74 29.34
N HIS A 107 -5.24 -7.36 29.09
CA HIS A 107 -4.08 -7.56 29.96
C HIS A 107 -3.56 -6.21 30.44
#